data_AF-A0A928V792-F1
#
_entry.id   AF-A0A928V792-F1
#
_cell.length_a   1.000
_cell.length_b   1.000
_cell.length_c   1.000
_cell.angle_alpha   90.00
_cell.angle_beta   90.00
_cell.angle_gamma   90.00
#
_symmetry.space_group_name_H-M   'P 1'
#
loop_
_entity.id
_entity.type
_entity.pdbx_description
1 polymer ?
#
loop_
_entity_poly.entity_id
_entity_poly.type
_entity_poly.pdbx_seq_one_letter_code
_entity_poly.pdbx_strand_id
1 'polypeptide(L)'
;MVQIITLILTIVVFVGVVLVLMWAKGPHYRLTRNNVANLFRLVLDGKATENDWRLFSALPLRHDPFLHNLREQCLEIEEREFTGINRSGFLFTRKGLEEIRALLETLESEAQD
;
A
#
# COMPACT_ATOMS: atom_id res chain seq x y z
N MET A 1 4.12 -45.35 -6.80
CA MET A 1 4.43 -44.56 -5.58
C MET A 1 4.88 -43.15 -5.92
N VAL A 2 5.92 -42.96 -6.76
CA VAL A 2 6.45 -41.63 -7.16
C VAL A 2 5.41 -40.72 -7.84
N GLN A 3 4.55 -41.25 -8.71
CA GLN A 3 3.53 -40.46 -9.42
C GLN A 3 2.51 -39.78 -8.48
N ILE A 4 2.17 -40.45 -7.36
CA ILE A 4 1.25 -39.91 -6.37
C ILE A 4 1.94 -38.79 -5.58
N ILE A 5 3.23 -38.95 -5.28
CA ILE A 5 4.04 -37.94 -4.57
C ILE A 5 4.16 -36.67 -5.42
N THR A 6 4.46 -36.80 -6.71
CA THR A 6 4.56 -35.65 -7.62
C THR A 6 3.21 -34.94 -7.80
N LEU A 7 2.11 -35.68 -7.84
CA LEU A 7 0.77 -35.12 -7.91
C LEU A 7 0.43 -34.29 -6.66
N ILE A 8 0.67 -34.86 -5.47
CA ILE A 8 0.43 -34.16 -4.20
C ILE A 8 1.33 -32.92 -4.10
N LEU A 9 2.61 -33.02 -4.45
CA LEU A 9 3.54 -31.90 -4.42
C LEU A 9 3.09 -30.76 -5.33
N THR A 10 2.64 -31.08 -6.55
CA THR A 10 2.16 -30.07 -7.50
C THR A 10 0.91 -29.37 -6.98
N ILE A 11 -0.02 -30.12 -6.37
CA ILE A 11 -1.24 -29.55 -5.75
C ILE A 11 -0.86 -28.62 -4.60
N VAL A 12 0.07 -29.02 -3.73
CA VAL A 12 0.52 -28.19 -2.59
C VAL A 12 1.18 -26.91 -3.06
N VAL A 13 2.05 -26.97 -4.08
CA VAL A 13 2.70 -25.79 -4.65
C VAL A 13 1.65 -24.87 -5.29
N PHE A 14 0.71 -25.41 -6.06
CA PHE A 14 -0.34 -24.64 -6.70
C PHE A 14 -1.27 -23.98 -5.69
N VAL A 15 -1.71 -24.71 -4.65
CA VAL A 15 -2.51 -24.17 -3.55
C VAL A 15 -1.71 -23.13 -2.77
N GLY A 16 -0.42 -23.33 -2.53
CA GLY A 16 0.45 -22.34 -1.89
C GLY A 16 0.53 -21.04 -2.69
N VAL A 17 0.74 -21.13 -4.01
CA VAL A 17 0.73 -19.95 -4.90
C VAL A 17 -0.63 -19.28 -4.92
N VAL A 18 -1.73 -20.03 -5.03
CA VAL A 18 -3.09 -19.49 -4.99
C VAL A 18 -3.39 -18.83 -3.65
N LEU A 19 -2.96 -19.43 -2.52
CA LEU A 19 -3.10 -18.83 -1.20
C LEU A 19 -2.28 -17.55 -1.07
N VAL A 20 -1.04 -17.53 -1.56
CA VAL A 20 -0.21 -16.31 -1.60
C VAL A 20 -0.86 -15.24 -2.47
N LEU A 21 -1.45 -15.60 -3.61
CA LEU A 21 -2.17 -14.67 -4.48
C LEU A 21 -3.52 -14.21 -3.87
N MET A 22 -4.23 -15.07 -3.13
CA MET A 22 -5.43 -14.70 -2.37
C MET A 22 -5.10 -13.83 -1.14
N TRP A 23 -3.93 -14.07 -0.52
CA TRP A 23 -3.39 -13.23 0.56
C TRP A 23 -2.82 -11.92 0.03
N ALA A 24 -2.32 -11.92 -1.21
CA ALA A 24 -2.15 -10.74 -2.06
C ALA A 24 -3.53 -10.21 -2.49
N LYS A 25 -4.43 -10.07 -1.50
CA LYS A 25 -5.84 -9.67 -1.57
C LYS A 25 -6.03 -8.62 -2.66
N GLY A 26 -6.62 -9.08 -3.75
CA GLY A 26 -7.10 -8.27 -4.85
C GLY A 26 -8.17 -7.23 -4.43
N PRO A 27 -8.65 -6.46 -5.40
CA PRO A 27 -9.10 -5.08 -5.25
C PRO A 27 -10.50 -5.00 -4.63
N HIS A 28 -10.57 -4.95 -3.31
CA HIS A 28 -11.67 -4.19 -2.70
C HIS A 28 -11.35 -2.71 -2.89
N TYR A 29 -11.70 -2.20 -4.08
CA TYR A 29 -11.51 -0.82 -4.54
C TYR A 29 -12.43 0.17 -3.79
N ARG A 30 -12.51 0.01 -2.48
CA ARG A 30 -12.92 1.04 -1.53
C ARG A 30 -11.66 1.36 -0.75
N LEU A 31 -11.03 2.47 -1.08
CA LEU A 31 -10.01 3.08 -0.22
C LEU A 31 -10.68 3.43 1.12
N THR A 32 -10.64 2.46 2.03
CA THR A 32 -11.05 2.63 3.42
C THR A 32 -9.86 3.22 4.16
N ARG A 33 -10.07 3.94 5.27
CA ARG A 33 -8.98 4.50 6.10
C ARG A 33 -7.89 3.48 6.40
N ASN A 34 -8.26 2.23 6.73
CA ASN A 34 -7.30 1.15 6.95
C ASN A 34 -6.41 0.84 5.74
N ASN A 35 -6.94 0.91 4.52
CA ASN A 35 -6.15 0.66 3.31
C ASN A 35 -5.14 1.79 3.07
N VAL A 36 -5.52 3.05 3.35
CA VAL A 36 -4.63 4.21 3.27
C VAL A 36 -3.54 4.13 4.34
N ALA A 37 -3.92 3.81 5.58
CA ALA A 37 -2.96 3.62 6.67
C ALA A 37 -1.95 2.50 6.35
N ASN A 38 -2.44 1.38 5.79
CA ASN A 38 -1.57 0.28 5.38
C ASN A 38 -0.64 0.68 4.22
N LEU A 39 -1.12 1.45 3.24
CA LEU A 39 -0.29 1.98 2.17
C LEU A 39 0.83 2.87 2.75
N PHE A 40 0.52 3.76 3.69
CA PHE A 40 1.53 4.62 4.30
C PHE A 40 2.57 3.82 5.09
N ARG A 41 2.14 2.81 5.85
CA ARG A 41 3.06 1.88 6.51
C ARG A 41 3.98 1.19 5.51
N LEU A 42 3.46 0.74 4.37
CA LEU A 42 4.27 0.15 3.30
C LEU A 42 5.27 1.15 2.69
N VAL A 43 4.88 2.42 2.54
CA VAL A 43 5.76 3.50 2.06
C VAL A 43 6.89 3.76 3.05
N LEU A 44 6.58 3.84 4.35
CA LEU A 44 7.55 4.03 5.43
C LEU A 44 8.50 2.84 5.59
N ASP A 45 8.04 1.62 5.30
CA ASP A 45 8.85 0.40 5.30
C ASP A 45 9.69 0.23 4.03
N GLY A 46 9.52 1.08 3.01
CA GLY A 46 10.17 0.93 1.70
C GLY A 46 9.69 -0.30 0.91
N LYS A 47 8.48 -0.81 1.23
CA LYS A 47 7.85 -1.97 0.58
C LYS A 47 6.76 -1.59 -0.40
N ALA A 48 6.30 -0.34 -0.39
CA ALA A 48 5.30 0.15 -1.33
C ALA A 48 5.89 0.25 -2.74
N THR A 49 5.12 -0.22 -3.73
CA THR A 49 5.50 -0.02 -5.13
C THR A 49 5.01 1.35 -5.61
N GLU A 50 5.70 1.88 -6.62
CA GLU A 50 5.27 3.10 -7.30
C GLU A 50 3.86 2.96 -7.87
N ASN A 51 3.49 1.75 -8.32
CA ASN A 51 2.15 1.48 -8.82
C ASN A 51 1.08 1.59 -7.73
N ASP A 52 1.36 1.11 -6.51
CA ASP A 52 0.44 1.24 -5.37
C ASP A 52 0.19 2.71 -5.02
N TRP A 53 1.26 3.52 -5.03
CA TRP A 53 1.16 4.97 -4.81
C TRP A 53 0.39 5.68 -5.92
N ARG A 54 0.70 5.37 -7.19
CA ARG A 54 -0.02 5.94 -8.34
C ARG A 54 -1.50 5.59 -8.36
N LEU A 55 -1.84 4.37 -7.93
CA LEU A 55 -3.21 3.93 -7.82
C LEU A 55 -3.97 4.75 -6.77
N PHE A 56 -3.37 4.97 -5.59
CA PHE A 56 -3.90 5.85 -4.56
C PHE A 56 -4.06 7.29 -5.05
N SER A 57 -3.03 7.84 -5.70
CA SER A 57 -3.03 9.22 -6.18
C SER A 57 -4.04 9.44 -7.30
N ALA A 58 -4.38 8.42 -8.10
CA ALA A 58 -5.40 8.51 -9.15
C ALA A 58 -6.85 8.36 -8.65
N LEU A 59 -7.07 7.85 -7.44
CA LEU A 59 -8.39 7.45 -6.97
C LEU A 59 -9.20 8.58 -6.31
N PRO A 60 -10.42 8.90 -6.78
CA PRO A 60 -11.24 9.95 -6.17
C PRO A 60 -11.87 9.48 -4.84
N LEU A 61 -11.44 10.07 -3.73
CA LEU A 61 -11.93 9.81 -2.36
C LEU A 61 -13.17 10.65 -2.00
N ARG A 62 -14.16 10.73 -2.89
CA ARG A 62 -15.33 11.64 -2.74
C ARG A 62 -16.23 11.37 -1.54
N HIS A 63 -16.16 10.17 -0.96
CA HIS A 63 -17.06 9.74 0.10
C HIS A 63 -16.57 10.07 1.52
N ASP A 64 -15.33 10.54 1.68
CA ASP A 64 -14.76 10.88 2.97
C ASP A 64 -13.95 12.20 2.84
N PRO A 65 -14.49 13.33 3.31
CA PRO A 65 -13.84 14.64 3.16
C PRO A 65 -12.50 14.73 3.89
N PHE A 66 -12.32 13.99 4.98
CA PHE A 66 -11.04 13.91 5.69
C PHE A 66 -9.98 13.21 4.84
N LEU A 67 -10.32 12.04 4.28
CA LEU A 67 -9.42 11.33 3.38
C LEU A 67 -9.14 12.11 2.09
N HIS A 68 -10.09 12.90 1.61
CA HIS A 68 -9.87 13.80 0.48
C HIS A 68 -8.81 14.85 0.79
N ASN A 69 -8.91 15.53 1.93
CA ASN A 69 -7.93 16.52 2.35
C ASN A 69 -6.54 15.91 2.60
N LEU A 70 -6.50 14.73 3.23
CA LEU A 70 -5.26 13.99 3.45
C LEU A 70 -4.59 13.57 2.13
N ARG A 71 -5.38 13.20 1.12
CA ARG A 71 -4.86 12.94 -0.24
C ARG A 71 -4.30 14.20 -0.89
N GLU A 72 -4.96 15.36 -0.75
CA GLU A 72 -4.42 16.61 -1.27
C GLU A 72 -3.05 16.94 -0.66
N GLN A 73 -2.90 16.77 0.66
CA GLN A 73 -1.61 16.92 1.34
C GLN A 73 -0.56 15.93 0.81
N CYS A 74 -0.95 14.68 0.57
CA CYS A 74 -0.05 13.68 -0.02
C CYS A 74 0.41 14.04 -1.43
N LEU A 75 -0.48 14.61 -2.26
CA LEU A 75 -0.13 15.06 -3.62
C LEU A 75 0.85 16.24 -3.58
N GLU A 76 0.70 17.14 -2.60
CA GLU A 76 1.63 18.25 -2.38
C GLU A 76 3.02 17.76 -1.97
N ILE A 77 3.08 16.72 -1.11
CA ILE A 77 4.33 16.04 -0.74
C ILE A 77 4.93 15.33 -1.96
N GLU A 78 4.11 14.67 -2.77
CA GLU A 78 4.54 14.01 -4.00
C GLU A 78 5.21 15.00 -4.96
N GLU A 79 4.62 16.17 -5.19
CA GLU A 79 5.20 17.18 -6.07
C GLU A 79 6.59 17.66 -5.60
N ARG A 80 6.81 17.73 -4.28
CA ARG A 80 8.07 18.24 -3.69
C ARG A 80 9.14 17.18 -3.47
N GLU A 81 8.75 16.01 -2.99
CA GLU A 81 9.63 15.05 -2.33
C GLU A 81 9.60 13.66 -2.99
N PHE A 82 8.83 13.47 -4.07
CA PHE A 82 8.80 12.21 -4.80
C PHE A 82 10.10 11.99 -5.58
N THR A 83 10.78 10.88 -5.28
CA THR A 83 12.04 10.51 -5.95
C THR A 83 11.88 9.33 -6.89
N GLY A 84 10.68 8.74 -6.97
CA GLY A 84 10.45 7.44 -7.62
C GLY A 84 11.17 6.30 -6.91
N ILE A 85 11.29 5.14 -7.57
CA ILE A 85 12.06 4.00 -7.05
C ILE A 85 13.57 4.36 -7.10
N ASN A 86 14.09 4.88 -5.99
CA ASN A 86 15.51 5.12 -5.83
C ASN A 86 16.24 3.82 -5.44
N ARG A 87 17.59 3.78 -5.51
CA ARG A 87 18.40 2.60 -5.13
C ARG A 87 18.17 2.13 -3.68
N SER A 88 17.59 2.98 -2.83
CA SER A 88 17.25 2.68 -1.44
C SER A 88 15.91 1.94 -1.27
N GLY A 89 15.10 1.80 -2.33
CA GLY A 89 13.78 1.16 -2.28
C GLY A 89 12.64 2.04 -1.77
N PHE A 90 12.91 3.31 -1.41
CA PHE A 90 11.90 4.26 -0.97
C PHE A 90 11.40 5.14 -2.11
N LEU A 91 10.10 5.47 -2.09
CA LEU A 91 9.44 6.34 -3.08
C LEU A 91 9.68 7.84 -2.85
N PHE A 92 10.02 8.22 -1.61
CA PHE A 92 10.16 9.60 -1.15
C PHE A 92 11.53 9.88 -0.57
N THR A 93 11.91 11.15 -0.50
CA THR A 93 13.04 11.60 0.33
C THR A 93 12.79 11.31 1.82
N ARG A 94 13.84 11.38 2.64
CA ARG A 94 13.69 11.25 4.11
C ARG A 94 12.67 12.25 4.66
N LYS A 95 12.67 13.48 4.15
CA LYS A 95 11.76 14.54 4.57
C LYS A 95 10.31 14.20 4.18
N GLY A 96 10.09 13.73 2.95
CA GLY A 96 8.78 13.24 2.52
C GLY A 96 8.27 12.06 3.36
N LEU A 97 9.15 11.14 3.78
CA LEU A 97 8.77 10.04 4.68
C LEU A 97 8.39 10.54 6.09
N GLU A 98 9.05 11.55 6.62
CA GLU A 98 8.67 12.17 7.90
C GLU A 98 7.29 12.85 7.80
N GLU A 99 7.02 13.56 6.71
CA GLU A 99 5.70 14.18 6.44
C GLU A 99 4.60 13.11 6.32
N ILE A 100 4.84 12.01 5.57
CA ILE A 100 3.90 10.88 5.45
C ILE A 100 3.65 10.20 6.81
N ARG A 101 4.67 10.13 7.67
CA ARG A 101 4.52 9.57 9.02
C ARG A 101 3.58 10.42 9.90
N ALA A 102 3.69 11.74 9.83
CA ALA A 102 2.78 12.64 10.56
C ALA A 102 1.33 12.49 10.06
N LEU A 103 1.14 12.32 8.74
CA LEU A 103 -0.17 12.06 8.15
C LEU A 103 -0.75 10.71 8.61
N LEU A 104 0.09 9.67 8.71
CA LEU A 104 -0.33 8.36 9.24
C LEU A 104 -0.80 8.47 10.70
N GLU A 105 -0.07 9.19 11.54
CA GLU A 105 -0.43 9.39 12.95
C GLU A 105 -1.78 10.12 13.09
N THR A 106 -1.98 11.16 12.28
CA THR A 106 -3.25 11.91 12.23
C THR A 106 -4.41 11.04 11.74
N LEU A 107 -4.16 10.17 10.75
CA LEU A 107 -5.15 9.22 10.26
C LEU A 107 -5.52 8.17 11.31
N GLU A 108 -4.55 7.69 12.09
CA GLU A 108 -4.76 6.70 13.14
C GLU A 108 -5.47 7.30 14.37
N SER A 109 -5.19 8.55 14.74
CA SER A 109 -5.93 9.23 15.82
C SER A 109 -7.40 9.42 15.47
N GLU A 110 -7.70 9.86 14.25
CA GLU A 110 -9.07 10.10 13.78
C GLU A 110 -9.85 8.78 13.52
N ALA A 111 -9.16 7.64 13.38
CA ALA A 111 -9.81 6.34 13.21
C ALA A 111 -10.22 5.68 14.53
N GLN A 112 -9.77 6.23 15.66
CA GLN A 112 -10.02 5.72 17.01
C GLN A 112 -11.25 6.38 17.66
N ASP A 113 -11.68 7.54 17.15
CA ASP A 113 -12.90 8.29 17.55
C ASP A 113 -14.15 7.86 16.77
#